data_AF-H1VPX6-F1
#
_entry.id   AF-H1VPX6-F1
#
_cell.length_a   1.000
_cell.length_b   1.000
_cell.length_c   1.000
_cell.angle_alpha   90.00
_cell.angle_beta   90.00
_cell.angle_gamma   90.00
#
_symmetry.space_group_name_H-M   'P 1'
#
loop_
_entity.id
_entity.type
_entity.pdbx_description
1 polymer ?
#
loop_
_entity_poly.entity_id
_entity_poly.type
_entity_poly.pdbx_seq_one_letter_code
_entity_poly.pdbx_strand_id
1 'polypeptide(L)'
;MVSQSLDATALTTDASQSAVLHRDLRSHFAHTIGGEGHFYVLEGGRKIFDASGGAAVACLGHGDKRVAEAMMRQLGGIAYSPSTFFTTPGPKLWRQL
;
A
#
# COMPACT_ATOMS: atom_id res chain seq x y z
N MET A 1 -21.12 36.43 0.76
CA MET A 1 -20.32 36.62 1.98
C MET A 1 -20.56 35.37 2.82
N VAL A 2 -19.78 34.29 2.76
CA VAL A 2 -18.32 34.13 2.75
C VAL A 2 -17.98 32.91 1.87
N SER A 3 -17.13 33.11 0.86
CA SER A 3 -16.45 32.01 0.16
C SER A 3 -15.28 31.61 1.06
N GLN A 4 -15.35 30.46 1.73
CA GLN A 4 -14.19 29.94 2.44
C GLN A 4 -13.25 29.32 1.41
N SER A 5 -12.11 29.99 1.20
CA SER A 5 -10.99 29.44 0.44
C SER A 5 -10.52 28.17 1.13
N LEU A 6 -10.55 27.06 0.41
CA LEU A 6 -9.82 25.88 0.81
C LEU A 6 -8.35 26.18 0.53
N ASP A 7 -7.61 26.57 1.57
CA ASP A 7 -6.17 26.76 1.50
C ASP A 7 -5.52 25.40 1.18
N ALA A 8 -5.19 25.21 -0.09
CA ALA A 8 -4.52 24.04 -0.65
C ALA A 8 -3.03 24.01 -0.30
N THR A 9 -2.66 24.43 0.91
CA THR A 9 -1.27 24.41 1.40
C THR A 9 -1.02 23.12 2.17
N ALA A 10 -1.24 21.97 1.52
CA ALA A 10 -0.87 20.67 2.05
C ALA A 10 0.39 20.18 1.35
N LEU A 11 1.51 20.26 2.08
CA LEU A 11 2.74 19.46 1.96
C LEU A 11 3.28 19.25 0.54
N THR A 12 3.93 20.28 0.01
CA THR A 12 4.82 20.14 -1.15
C THR A 12 6.18 19.64 -0.67
N THR A 13 6.36 18.32 -0.57
CA THR A 13 7.71 17.75 -0.55
C THR A 13 8.37 18.16 -1.86
N ASP A 14 9.48 18.90 -1.77
CA ASP A 14 10.21 19.38 -2.94
C ASP A 14 10.67 18.17 -3.77
N ALA A 15 10.08 18.02 -4.96
CA ALA A 15 10.42 16.95 -5.90
C ALA A 15 11.91 17.01 -6.33
N SER A 16 12.60 18.14 -6.09
CA SER A 16 14.00 18.34 -6.48
C SER A 16 15.00 17.45 -5.73
N GLN A 17 14.62 16.80 -4.62
CA GLN A 17 15.49 15.88 -3.85
C GLN A 17 14.92 14.47 -3.65
N SER A 18 13.97 14.03 -4.50
CA SER A 18 13.48 12.65 -4.44
C SER A 18 14.43 11.69 -5.17
N ALA A 19 14.82 10.59 -4.52
CA ALA A 19 15.51 9.48 -5.18
C ALA A 19 14.56 8.57 -5.99
N VAL A 20 13.26 8.91 -6.04
CA VAL A 20 12.22 8.14 -6.73
C VAL A 20 11.99 8.69 -8.13
N LEU A 21 12.11 7.82 -9.14
CA LEU A 21 11.71 8.13 -10.51
C LEU A 21 10.19 7.94 -10.65
N HIS A 22 9.42 9.02 -10.54
CA HIS A 22 7.96 8.99 -10.69
C HIS A 22 7.52 8.71 -12.13
N ARG A 23 6.34 8.09 -12.29
CA ARG A 23 5.73 7.82 -13.60
C ARG A 23 5.50 9.09 -14.42
N ASP A 24 5.20 10.20 -13.74
CA ASP A 24 5.21 11.54 -14.31
C ASP A 24 6.09 12.44 -13.43
N LEU A 25 7.14 13.01 -14.04
CA LEU A 25 8.15 13.82 -13.35
C LEU A 25 7.67 15.25 -13.07
N ARG A 26 6.50 15.64 -13.59
CA ARG A 26 5.93 16.99 -13.41
C ARG A 26 4.80 17.01 -12.38
N SER A 27 4.30 15.84 -12.00
CA SER A 27 3.15 15.71 -11.12
C SER A 27 3.57 15.51 -9.67
N HIS A 28 2.85 16.15 -8.74
CA HIS A 28 2.93 15.85 -7.32
C HIS A 28 1.79 14.90 -6.94
N PHE A 29 2.16 13.72 -6.43
CA PHE A 29 1.18 12.70 -6.05
C PHE A 29 0.94 12.73 -4.54
N ALA A 30 -0.30 12.44 -4.12
CA ALA A 30 -0.62 12.33 -2.70
C ALA A 30 0.17 11.17 -2.05
N HIS A 31 0.78 11.44 -0.90
CA HIS A 31 1.53 10.43 -0.14
C HIS A 31 0.58 9.55 0.67
N THR A 32 0.61 8.25 0.42
CA THR A 32 -0.11 7.25 1.22
C THR A 32 0.80 6.73 2.32
N ILE A 33 0.35 6.78 3.57
CA ILE A 33 1.10 6.32 4.75
C ILE A 33 0.58 4.99 5.32
N GLY A 34 -0.52 4.49 4.78
CA GLY A 34 -1.09 3.20 5.16
C GLY A 34 -2.39 2.90 4.44
N GLY A 35 -3.03 1.81 4.84
CA GLY A 35 -4.36 1.45 4.37
C GLY A 35 -5.07 0.55 5.36
N GLU A 36 -6.40 0.63 5.35
CA GLU A 36 -7.28 -0.08 6.27
C GLU A 36 -8.54 -0.50 5.52
N GLY A 37 -8.72 -1.82 5.32
CA GLY A 37 -9.82 -2.32 4.51
C GLY A 37 -9.77 -1.71 3.10
N HIS A 38 -10.88 -1.17 2.60
CA HIS A 38 -10.91 -0.52 1.29
C HIS A 38 -10.59 0.98 1.34
N PHE A 39 -9.68 1.40 2.21
CA PHE A 39 -9.26 2.80 2.30
C PHE A 39 -7.74 2.96 2.21
N TYR A 40 -7.31 3.94 1.42
CA TYR A 40 -6.00 4.55 1.55
C TYR A 40 -6.01 5.56 2.69
N VAL A 41 -4.94 5.59 3.48
CA VAL A 41 -4.70 6.61 4.51
C VAL A 41 -3.57 7.51 4.00
N LEU A 42 -3.90 8.77 3.75
CA LEU A 42 -2.95 9.76 3.27
C LEU A 42 -2.19 10.43 4.42
N GLU A 43 -1.05 11.00 4.09
CA GLU A 43 -0.38 11.98 4.93
C GLU A 43 -1.36 13.13 5.29
N GLY A 44 -1.40 13.51 6.56
CA GLY A 44 -2.44 14.43 7.10
C GLY A 44 -3.74 13.73 7.54
N GLY A 45 -3.83 12.40 7.44
CA GLY A 45 -4.90 11.60 8.06
C GLY A 45 -6.18 11.44 7.23
N ARG A 46 -6.25 12.05 6.04
CA ARG A 46 -7.39 11.88 5.13
C ARG A 46 -7.49 10.42 4.66
N LYS A 47 -8.69 9.84 4.72
CA LYS A 47 -8.99 8.53 4.14
C LYS A 47 -9.66 8.65 2.77
N ILE A 48 -9.24 7.84 1.80
CA ILE A 48 -9.83 7.77 0.46
C ILE A 48 -10.33 6.35 0.23
N PHE A 49 -11.61 6.21 -0.13
CA PHE A 49 -12.21 4.91 -0.46
C PHE A 49 -11.65 4.38 -1.79
N ASP A 50 -11.15 3.16 -1.75
CA ASP A 50 -10.62 2.40 -2.87
C ASP A 50 -11.69 1.48 -3.42
N ALA A 51 -12.53 2.02 -4.29
CA ALA A 51 -13.59 1.25 -4.96
C ALA A 51 -13.05 0.30 -6.04
N SER A 52 -11.81 0.48 -6.50
CA SER A 52 -11.22 -0.31 -7.58
C SER A 52 -10.29 -1.42 -7.09
N GLY A 53 -9.89 -1.40 -5.82
CA GLY A 53 -8.82 -2.27 -5.31
C GLY A 53 -7.48 -1.97 -5.98
N GLY A 54 -7.22 -0.71 -6.31
CA GLY A 54 -6.12 -0.29 -7.18
C GLY A 54 -6.35 -0.76 -8.63
N ALA A 55 -5.46 -1.62 -9.13
CA ALA A 55 -5.60 -2.28 -10.44
C ALA A 55 -6.37 -3.61 -10.33
N ALA A 56 -7.42 -3.66 -9.50
CA ALA A 56 -8.14 -4.88 -9.12
C ALA A 56 -7.29 -5.95 -8.42
N VAL A 57 -6.31 -5.52 -7.60
CA VAL A 57 -5.37 -6.41 -6.90
C VAL A 57 -5.70 -6.55 -5.41
N ALA A 58 -6.15 -5.48 -4.76
CA ALA A 58 -6.36 -5.44 -3.31
C ALA A 58 -7.76 -5.94 -2.90
N CYS A 59 -8.16 -7.14 -3.35
CA CYS A 59 -9.51 -7.68 -3.14
C CYS A 59 -9.86 -7.91 -1.66
N LEU A 60 -8.87 -8.23 -0.82
CA LEU A 60 -9.03 -8.39 0.64
C LEU A 60 -8.99 -7.04 1.38
N GLY A 61 -8.76 -5.94 0.68
CA GLY A 61 -8.43 -4.66 1.26
C GLY A 61 -6.97 -4.55 1.72
N HIS A 62 -6.62 -3.35 2.16
CA HIS A 62 -5.31 -2.96 2.67
C HIS A 62 -5.17 -3.31 4.16
N GLY A 63 -3.98 -3.74 4.57
CA GLY A 63 -3.64 -3.94 5.98
C GLY A 63 -4.20 -5.21 6.64
N ASP A 64 -4.55 -6.25 5.87
CA ASP A 64 -4.99 -7.53 6.45
C ASP A 64 -3.85 -8.18 7.27
N LYS A 65 -4.04 -8.20 8.60
CA LYS A 65 -3.06 -8.73 9.55
C LYS A 65 -2.74 -10.21 9.31
N ARG A 66 -3.71 -11.01 8.86
CA ARG A 66 -3.51 -12.45 8.63
C ARG A 66 -2.54 -12.67 7.47
N VAL A 67 -2.66 -11.85 6.42
CA VAL A 67 -1.73 -11.82 5.28
C VAL A 67 -0.33 -11.41 5.74
N ALA A 68 -0.20 -10.29 6.42
CA ALA A 68 1.08 -9.77 6.91
C ALA A 68 1.80 -10.79 7.80
N GLU A 69 1.11 -11.39 8.76
CA GLU A 69 1.69 -12.40 9.64
C GLU A 69 2.08 -13.67 8.89
N ALA A 70 1.30 -14.12 7.90
CA ALA A 70 1.65 -15.29 7.10
C ALA A 70 2.90 -15.04 6.27
N MET A 71 3.04 -13.85 5.69
CA MET A 71 4.24 -13.43 4.97
C MET A 71 5.45 -13.42 5.91
N MET A 72 5.35 -12.77 7.07
CA MET A 72 6.44 -12.69 8.05
C MET A 72 6.86 -14.06 8.57
N ARG A 73 5.91 -14.96 8.86
CA ARG A 73 6.21 -16.33 9.28
C ARG A 73 6.96 -17.11 8.21
N GLN A 74 6.57 -16.99 6.94
CA GLN A 74 7.28 -17.66 5.84
C GLN A 74 8.68 -17.10 5.66
N LEU A 75 8.82 -15.76 5.70
CA LEU A 75 10.09 -15.06 5.54
C LEU A 75 11.11 -15.43 6.62
N GLY A 76 10.64 -15.68 7.85
CA GLY A 76 11.48 -16.14 8.95
C GLY A 76 12.05 -17.55 8.77
N GLY A 77 11.48 -18.37 7.87
CA GLY A 77 12.02 -19.67 7.51
C GLY A 77 12.88 -19.63 6.26
N ILE A 78 12.28 -19.26 5.12
CA ILE A 78 12.97 -19.13 3.83
C ILE A 78 12.24 -18.14 2.92
N ALA A 79 12.98 -17.18 2.38
CA ALA A 79 12.41 -16.16 1.48
C ALA A 79 12.17 -16.68 0.05
N TYR A 80 13.00 -17.63 -0.41
CA TYR A 80 12.90 -18.21 -1.75
C TYR A 80 13.46 -19.63 -1.78
N SER A 81 12.79 -20.51 -2.52
CA SER A 81 13.23 -21.89 -2.74
C SER A 81 13.05 -22.24 -4.23
N PRO A 82 14.08 -22.74 -4.93
CA PRO A 82 13.95 -23.06 -6.35
C PRO A 82 13.10 -24.32 -6.53
N SER A 83 11.99 -24.17 -7.27
CA SER A 83 10.97 -25.20 -7.44
C SER A 83 11.44 -26.43 -8.24
N THR A 84 12.59 -26.36 -8.90
CA THR A 84 13.17 -27.50 -9.63
C THR A 84 13.60 -28.65 -8.71
N PHE A 85 14.02 -28.35 -7.47
CA PHE A 85 14.61 -29.35 -6.56
C PHE A 85 13.97 -29.39 -5.18
N PHE A 86 13.33 -28.30 -4.76
CA PHE A 86 12.81 -28.18 -3.40
C PHE A 86 11.35 -27.76 -3.40
N THR A 87 10.65 -28.11 -2.32
CA THR A 87 9.31 -27.65 -2.02
C THR A 87 9.28 -27.09 -0.60
N THR A 88 8.27 -26.26 -0.31
CA THR A 88 8.03 -25.73 1.04
C THR A 88 6.56 -25.98 1.40
N PRO A 89 6.22 -26.16 2.68
CA PRO A 89 4.83 -26.17 3.09
C PRO A 89 4.14 -24.88 2.65
N GLY A 90 2.98 -24.98 1.99
CA GLY A 90 2.22 -23.80 1.60
C GLY A 90 1.84 -22.95 2.82
N PRO A 91 1.80 -21.62 2.69
CA PRO A 91 1.44 -20.74 3.81
C PRO A 91 0.07 -21.13 4.34
N LYS A 92 -0.04 -21.47 5.63
CA LYS A 92 -1.29 -21.97 6.27
C LYS A 92 -2.52 -21.06 6.07
N LEU A 93 -2.29 -19.80 5.68
CA LEU A 93 -3.29 -18.77 5.49
C LEU A 93 -4.40 -19.12 4.49
N TRP A 94 -4.13 -19.87 3.41
CA TRP A 94 -5.14 -20.13 2.37
C TRP A 94 -6.37 -20.89 2.85
N ARG A 95 -6.28 -21.57 4.00
CA ARG A 95 -7.43 -22.28 4.62
C ARG A 95 -8.37 -21.34 5.40
N GLN A 96 -7.99 -20.07 5.54
CA GLN A 96 -8.64 -19.09 6.41
C GLN A 96 -9.07 -17.83 5.66
N LEU A 97 -8.76 -17.72 4.36
CA LEU A 97 -9.22 -16.68 3.45
C LEU A 97 -10.50 -17.16 2.76
#